data_AF-A0A1T4KBE2-F1
#
_entry.id   AF-A0A1T4KBE2-F1
#
_cell.length_a   1.000
_cell.length_b   1.000
_cell.length_c   1.000
_cell.angle_alpha   90.00
_cell.angle_beta   90.00
_cell.angle_gamma   90.00
#
_symmetry.space_group_name_H-M   'P 1'
#
loop_
_entity.id
_entity.type
_entity.pdbx_description
1 polymer ?
#
loop_
_entity_poly.entity_id
_entity_poly.type
_entity_poly.pdbx_seq_one_letter_code
_entity_poly.pdbx_strand_id
1 'polypeptide(L)'
;MRFLSSTAVLAVLCVAACAPAYEDGHLSRAINQQRVIRDNCLSTEAVSLDDRRSPAEAIGRAAASACTAQNDKLIQLMSTMDRSGELHITDAVRKDAVVKATSYVLNARAQAR
;
A
#
# COMPACT_ATOMS: atom_id res chain seq x y z
N MET A 1 9.29 69.44 20.02
CA MET A 1 10.09 68.53 20.89
C MET A 1 9.45 67.16 20.76
N ARG A 2 10.00 66.24 19.94
CA ARG A 2 10.78 65.02 20.32
C ARG A 2 10.02 64.16 21.37
N PHE A 3 9.71 62.88 21.21
CA PHE A 3 10.41 61.69 20.68
C PHE A 3 9.30 60.65 20.31
N LEU A 4 9.23 59.99 19.14
CA LEU A 4 10.00 58.85 18.61
C LEU A 4 10.33 57.70 19.59
N SER A 5 9.71 56.54 19.32
CA SER A 5 10.23 55.17 19.44
C SER A 5 9.82 54.29 20.63
N SER A 6 9.59 53.00 20.29
CA SER A 6 9.65 51.79 21.13
C SER A 6 8.36 51.42 21.86
N THR A 7 7.78 50.21 21.78
CA THR A 7 8.36 48.88 21.52
C THR A 7 7.26 47.92 21.03
N ALA A 8 7.46 47.34 19.84
CA ALA A 8 6.77 46.15 19.39
C ALA A 8 7.41 44.92 20.06
N VAL A 9 6.76 44.33 21.06
CA VAL A 9 7.16 43.04 21.65
C VAL A 9 5.91 42.33 22.16
N LEU A 10 5.82 41.00 21.95
CA LEU A 10 4.76 40.05 22.37
C LEU A 10 3.71 39.67 21.31
N ALA A 11 4.18 39.20 20.15
CA ALA A 11 3.39 38.31 19.27
C ALA A 11 4.20 37.07 18.85
N VAL A 12 4.99 36.52 19.78
CA VAL A 12 5.86 35.35 19.55
C VAL A 12 5.75 34.44 20.77
N LEU A 13 4.93 33.40 20.68
CA LEU A 13 4.75 32.22 21.58
C LEU A 13 3.27 31.85 21.45
N CYS A 14 2.83 31.19 20.38
CA CYS A 14 2.73 29.74 20.34
C CYS A 14 2.59 29.28 18.89
N VAL A 15 3.69 29.30 18.13
CA VAL A 15 3.81 28.36 17.02
C VAL A 15 4.04 27.00 17.67
N ALA A 16 2.95 26.37 18.10
CA ALA A 16 2.94 24.92 18.25
C ALA A 16 3.35 24.39 16.88
N ALA A 17 4.63 24.08 16.73
CA ALA A 17 5.13 23.44 15.54
C ALA A 17 4.31 22.16 15.40
N CYS A 18 3.40 22.15 14.42
CA CYS A 18 2.95 20.95 13.77
C CYS A 18 4.20 20.31 13.19
N ALA A 19 4.96 19.61 14.03
CA ALA A 19 5.91 18.65 13.52
C ALA A 19 5.07 17.70 12.66
N PRO A 20 5.32 17.57 11.35
CA PRO A 20 4.84 16.37 10.69
C PRO A 20 5.47 15.24 11.51
N ALA A 21 4.64 14.32 11.99
CA ALA A 21 5.13 13.10 12.60
C ALA A 21 6.03 12.43 11.56
N TYR A 22 7.33 12.70 11.63
CA TYR A 22 8.37 12.08 10.82
C TYR A 22 8.66 10.73 11.46
N GLU A 23 7.61 9.94 11.67
CA GLU A 23 7.77 8.53 11.96
C GLU A 23 7.55 7.82 10.62
N ASP A 24 8.66 7.36 10.05
CA ASP A 24 8.70 6.30 9.05
C ASP A 24 8.29 6.60 7.60
N GLY A 25 8.66 7.77 7.09
CA GLY A 25 8.61 8.05 5.65
C GLY A 25 9.37 7.02 4.78
N HIS A 26 10.44 6.40 5.31
CA HIS A 26 11.17 5.33 4.61
C HIS A 26 10.38 4.02 4.56
N LEU A 27 9.79 3.58 5.67
CA LEU A 27 8.98 2.36 5.72
C LEU A 27 7.72 2.50 4.87
N SER A 28 7.04 3.65 4.95
CA SER A 28 5.88 3.95 4.11
C SER A 28 6.22 3.86 2.61
N ARG A 29 7.36 4.46 2.20
CA ARG A 29 7.87 4.30 0.82
C ARG A 29 8.15 2.85 0.46
N ALA A 30 8.79 2.08 1.36
CA ALA A 30 9.08 0.67 1.13
C ALA A 30 7.80 -0.17 0.99
N ILE A 31 6.78 0.07 1.82
CA ILE A 31 5.46 -0.58 1.73
C ILE A 31 4.81 -0.25 0.38
N ASN A 32 4.81 1.03 -0.03
CA ASN A 32 4.22 1.45 -1.30
C ASN A 32 4.95 0.82 -2.50
N GLN A 33 6.28 0.79 -2.47
CA GLN A 33 7.07 0.12 -3.50
C GLN A 33 6.76 -1.38 -3.54
N GLN A 34 6.65 -2.03 -2.38
CA GLN A 34 6.34 -3.45 -2.30
C GLN A 34 4.93 -3.76 -2.81
N ARG A 35 3.95 -2.87 -2.62
CA ARG A 35 2.62 -2.99 -3.22
C ARG A 35 2.69 -2.97 -4.75
N VAL A 36 3.50 -2.09 -5.34
CA VAL A 36 3.70 -2.03 -6.80
C VAL A 36 4.34 -3.33 -7.32
N ILE A 37 5.37 -3.83 -6.63
CA ILE A 37 6.03 -5.10 -7.00
C ILE A 37 5.04 -6.26 -6.97
N ARG A 38 4.23 -6.35 -5.90
CA ARG A 38 3.17 -7.36 -5.78
C ARG A 38 2.14 -7.22 -6.89
N ASP A 39 1.62 -6.01 -7.12
CA ASP A 39 0.55 -5.77 -8.08
C ASP A 39 1.01 -6.08 -9.53
N ASN A 40 2.29 -5.85 -9.85
CA ASN A 40 2.90 -6.27 -11.12
C ASN A 40 2.98 -7.80 -11.27
N CYS A 41 3.33 -8.52 -10.20
CA CYS A 41 3.28 -9.98 -10.20
C CYS A 41 1.83 -10.46 -10.42
N LEU A 42 0.88 -9.93 -9.64
CA LEU A 42 -0.52 -10.34 -9.70
C LEU A 42 -1.13 -10.11 -11.09
N SER A 43 -0.84 -8.98 -11.73
CA SER A 43 -1.35 -8.69 -13.09
C SER A 43 -0.72 -9.61 -14.14
N THR A 44 0.57 -9.90 -14.03
CA THR A 44 1.28 -10.81 -14.93
C THR A 44 0.74 -12.24 -14.82
N GLU A 45 0.67 -12.77 -13.59
CA GLU A 45 0.20 -14.13 -13.33
C GLU A 45 -1.30 -14.28 -13.64
N ALA A 46 -2.11 -13.26 -13.35
CA ALA A 46 -3.53 -13.25 -13.70
C ALA A 46 -3.74 -13.44 -15.22
N VAL A 47 -2.94 -12.77 -16.06
CA VAL A 47 -3.03 -12.92 -17.51
C VAL A 47 -2.43 -14.25 -17.97
N SER A 48 -1.30 -14.66 -17.41
CA SER A 48 -0.61 -15.90 -17.80
C SER A 48 -1.41 -17.16 -17.47
N LEU A 49 -2.17 -17.15 -16.37
CA LEU A 49 -2.97 -18.29 -15.90
C LEU A 49 -4.40 -18.30 -16.46
N ASP A 50 -4.85 -17.20 -17.09
CA ASP A 50 -6.23 -17.10 -17.57
C ASP A 50 -6.47 -17.94 -18.84
N ASP A 51 -7.15 -19.07 -18.67
CA ASP A 51 -7.63 -19.95 -19.75
C ASP A 51 -8.92 -19.43 -20.45
N ARG A 52 -9.45 -18.28 -20.02
CA ARG A 52 -10.71 -17.66 -20.44
C ARG A 52 -11.98 -18.51 -20.23
N ARG A 53 -11.87 -19.66 -19.55
CA ARG A 53 -12.96 -20.62 -19.34
C ARG A 53 -13.29 -20.79 -17.87
N SER A 54 -12.25 -20.87 -17.04
CA SER A 54 -12.36 -21.04 -15.60
C SER A 54 -12.97 -19.82 -14.91
N PRO A 55 -13.56 -19.97 -13.72
CA PRO A 55 -14.02 -18.83 -12.92
C PRO A 55 -12.87 -17.86 -12.63
N ALA A 56 -13.09 -16.55 -12.82
CA ALA A 56 -12.06 -15.53 -12.62
C ALA A 56 -11.49 -15.53 -11.20
N GLU A 57 -12.32 -15.89 -10.20
CA GLU A 57 -11.89 -16.02 -8.82
C GLU A 57 -10.93 -17.19 -8.59
N ALA A 58 -11.10 -18.31 -9.32
CA ALA A 58 -10.19 -19.43 -9.26
C ALA A 58 -8.81 -19.07 -9.84
N ILE A 59 -8.79 -18.37 -10.97
CA ILE A 59 -7.56 -17.83 -11.55
C ILE A 59 -6.93 -16.79 -10.61
N GLY A 60 -7.73 -15.91 -10.01
CA GLY A 60 -7.27 -14.92 -9.04
C GLY A 60 -6.59 -15.55 -7.81
N ARG A 61 -7.15 -16.64 -7.28
CA ARG A 61 -6.50 -17.42 -6.21
C ARG A 61 -5.18 -18.04 -6.66
N ALA A 62 -5.13 -18.61 -7.87
CA ALA A 62 -3.91 -19.21 -8.40
C ALA A 62 -2.80 -18.16 -8.60
N ALA A 63 -3.14 -17.00 -9.18
CA ALA A 63 -2.21 -15.89 -9.34
C ALA A 63 -1.74 -15.31 -8.00
N ALA A 64 -2.64 -15.16 -7.02
CA ALA A 64 -2.27 -14.75 -5.68
C ALA A 64 -1.30 -15.74 -5.01
N SER A 65 -1.50 -17.05 -5.23
CA SER A 65 -0.60 -18.11 -4.77
C SER A 65 0.75 -18.06 -5.46
N ALA A 66 0.81 -17.80 -6.76
CA ALA A 66 2.05 -17.64 -7.51
C ALA A 66 2.89 -16.45 -7.00
N CYS A 67 2.23 -15.39 -6.52
CA CYS A 67 2.86 -14.19 -5.96
C CYS A 67 3.06 -14.21 -4.43
N THR A 68 3.16 -15.40 -3.83
CA THR A 68 3.29 -15.55 -2.36
C THR A 68 4.52 -14.81 -1.81
N ALA A 69 5.66 -14.86 -2.50
CA ALA A 69 6.88 -14.18 -2.04
C ALA A 69 6.70 -12.65 -1.93
N GLN A 70 5.98 -12.04 -2.87
CA GLN A 70 5.70 -10.60 -2.86
C GLN A 70 4.70 -10.25 -1.76
N ASN A 71 3.70 -11.11 -1.52
CA ASN A 71 2.74 -10.98 -0.42
C ASN A 71 3.41 -11.08 0.94
N ASP A 72 4.26 -12.09 1.16
CA ASP A 72 4.98 -12.30 2.42
C ASP A 72 5.91 -11.12 2.73
N LYS A 73 6.58 -10.57 1.70
CA LYS A 73 7.42 -9.39 1.89
C LYS A 73 6.60 -8.15 2.27
N LEU A 74 5.41 -7.98 1.70
CA LEU A 74 4.50 -6.89 2.06
C LEU A 74 4.01 -7.04 3.51
N ILE A 75 3.63 -8.26 3.91
CA ILE A 75 3.22 -8.60 5.28
C ILE A 75 4.35 -8.27 6.25
N GLN A 76 5.58 -8.67 5.95
CA GLN A 76 6.76 -8.40 6.79
C GLN A 76 6.95 -6.89 7.00
N LEU A 77 6.89 -6.09 5.94
CA LEU A 77 7.03 -4.63 6.03
C LEU A 77 5.89 -4.01 6.86
N MET A 78 4.64 -4.38 6.59
CA MET A 78 3.49 -3.84 7.31
C MET A 78 3.50 -4.22 8.80
N SER A 79 3.93 -5.43 9.14
CA SER A 79 4.02 -5.92 10.52
C SER A 79 5.17 -5.29 11.31
N THR A 80 6.01 -4.46 10.67
CA THR A 80 7.02 -3.65 11.37
C THR A 80 6.35 -2.53 12.19
N MET A 81 5.19 -2.02 11.74
CA MET A 81 4.46 -0.95 12.44
C MET A 81 3.60 -1.48 13.59
N ASP A 82 2.99 -2.65 13.41
CA ASP A 82 2.17 -3.32 14.42
C ASP A 82 2.38 -4.83 14.34
N ARG A 83 3.28 -5.32 15.19
CA ARG A 83 3.59 -6.75 15.26
C ARG A 83 2.46 -7.56 15.88
N SER A 84 1.66 -6.95 16.76
CA SER A 84 0.51 -7.63 17.39
C SER A 84 -0.62 -7.86 16.38
N GLY A 85 -0.70 -7.01 15.34
CA GLY A 85 -1.63 -7.12 14.23
C GLY A 85 -1.20 -8.04 13.08
N GLU A 86 -0.08 -8.78 13.18
CA GLU A 86 0.49 -9.55 12.07
C GLU A 86 -0.50 -10.54 11.43
N LEU A 87 -1.34 -11.21 12.23
CA LEU A 87 -2.37 -12.12 11.72
C LEU A 87 -3.42 -11.38 10.88
N HIS A 88 -3.91 -10.24 11.37
CA HIS A 88 -4.87 -9.39 10.64
C HIS A 88 -4.25 -8.79 9.37
N ILE A 89 -2.99 -8.37 9.43
CA ILE A 89 -2.23 -7.89 8.27
C ILE A 89 -2.09 -9.01 7.24
N THR A 90 -1.74 -10.22 7.67
CA THR A 90 -1.59 -11.39 6.81
C THR A 90 -2.89 -11.69 6.07
N ASP A 91 -4.00 -11.79 6.80
CA ASP A 91 -5.32 -12.07 6.21
C ASP A 91 -5.76 -10.96 5.26
N ALA A 92 -5.55 -9.69 5.64
CA ALA A 92 -5.89 -8.56 4.79
C ALA A 92 -5.07 -8.55 3.49
N VAL A 93 -3.76 -8.77 3.56
CA VAL A 93 -2.89 -8.80 2.37
C VAL A 93 -3.24 -9.97 1.45
N ARG A 94 -3.47 -11.17 2.00
CA ARG A 94 -3.85 -12.34 1.21
C ARG A 94 -5.20 -12.17 0.53
N LYS A 95 -6.19 -11.63 1.26
CA LYS A 95 -7.52 -11.35 0.69
C LYS A 95 -7.46 -10.26 -0.39
N ASP A 96 -6.72 -9.19 -0.14
CA ASP A 96 -6.50 -8.12 -1.13
C ASP A 96 -5.83 -8.65 -2.41
N ALA A 97 -4.83 -9.52 -2.27
CA ALA A 97 -4.14 -10.12 -3.41
C ALA A 97 -5.09 -10.93 -4.30
N VAL A 98 -5.97 -11.75 -3.71
CA VAL A 98 -6.99 -12.51 -4.47
C VAL A 98 -7.95 -11.56 -5.18
N VAL A 99 -8.48 -10.55 -4.48
CA VAL A 99 -9.43 -9.60 -5.08
C VAL A 99 -8.81 -8.83 -6.25
N LYS A 100 -7.58 -8.35 -6.10
CA LYS A 100 -6.84 -7.66 -7.16
C LYS A 100 -6.53 -8.59 -8.34
N ALA A 101 -6.05 -9.80 -8.09
CA ALA A 101 -5.79 -10.76 -9.15
C ALA A 101 -7.07 -11.09 -9.92
N THR A 102 -8.20 -11.32 -9.24
CA THR A 102 -9.50 -11.54 -9.89
C THR A 102 -9.92 -10.36 -10.75
N SER A 103 -9.70 -9.11 -10.29
CA SER A 103 -10.04 -7.94 -11.10
C SER A 103 -9.15 -7.82 -12.35
N TYR A 104 -7.86 -8.16 -12.26
CA TYR A 104 -7.00 -8.22 -13.44
C TYR A 104 -7.48 -9.25 -14.47
N VAL A 105 -7.91 -10.43 -14.03
CA VAL A 105 -8.51 -11.45 -14.94
C VAL A 105 -9.75 -10.89 -15.63
N LEU A 106 -10.68 -10.30 -14.86
CA LEU A 106 -11.91 -9.73 -15.42
C LEU A 106 -11.62 -8.62 -16.44
N ASN A 107 -10.67 -7.74 -16.13
CA ASN A 107 -10.26 -6.65 -17.02
C ASN A 107 -9.60 -7.18 -18.31
N ALA A 108 -8.71 -8.17 -18.20
CA ALA A 108 -8.06 -8.80 -19.36
C ALA A 108 -9.09 -9.46 -20.29
N ARG A 109 -10.07 -10.17 -19.72
CA ARG A 109 -11.17 -10.77 -20.48
C ARG A 109 -12.06 -9.72 -21.15
N ALA A 110 -12.32 -8.60 -20.48
CA ALA A 110 -13.13 -7.52 -21.04
C ALA A 110 -12.44 -6.83 -22.23
N GLN A 111 -11.11 -6.66 -22.18
CA GLN A 111 -10.31 -6.06 -23.27
C GLN A 111 -10.10 -6.98 -24.47
N ALA A 112 -10.27 -8.30 -24.28
CA ALA A 112 -10.14 -9.30 -25.34
C ALA A 112 -11.46 -9.56 -26.10
N ARG A 113 -12.53 -8.84 -25.76
CA ARG A 113 -13.82 -8.85 -26.46
C ARG A 113 -13.86 -7.75 -27.51
#